data_AF-A0AA42Q965-F1
#
_entry.id   AF-A0AA42Q965-F1
#
_cell.length_a   1.000
_cell.length_b   1.000
_cell.length_c   1.000
_cell.angle_alpha   90.00
_cell.angle_beta   90.00
_cell.angle_gamma   90.00
#
_symmetry.space_group_name_H-M   'P 1'
#
loop_
_entity.id
_entity.type
_entity.pdbx_description
1 polymer ?
#
loop_
_entity_poly.entity_id
_entity_poly.type
_entity_poly.pdbx_seq_one_letter_code
_entity_poly.pdbx_strand_id
1 'polypeptide(L)' 'MIRFAITHVDALHVRRRLVVNGAASRNAAMEFVEGLYGKEFWYLSCVGV' A
#
# COMPACT_ATOMS: atom_id res chain seq x y z
N MET A 1 -13.83 -5.73 -10.52
CA MET A 1 -12.40 -5.84 -10.16
C MET A 1 -12.20 -5.05 -8.87
N ILE A 2 -11.64 -5.66 -7.82
CA ILE A 2 -11.49 -5.02 -6.51
C ILE A 2 -10.30 -4.05 -6.55
N ARG A 3 -10.45 -2.86 -5.96
CA ARG A 3 -9.39 -1.84 -5.89
C ARG A 3 -9.14 -1.42 -4.45
N PHE A 4 -7.88 -1.18 -4.15
CA PHE A 4 -7.45 -0.63 -2.86
C PHE A 4 -6.53 0.56 -3.10
N ALA A 5 -6.78 1.67 -2.41
CA ALA A 5 -5.86 2.79 -2.35
C ALA A 5 -4.99 2.65 -1.10
N ILE A 6 -3.68 2.66 -1.31
CA ILE A 6 -2.68 2.58 -0.25
C ILE A 6 -1.95 3.90 -0.17
N THR A 7 -1.97 4.51 1.00
CA THR A 7 -1.13 5.64 1.35
C THR A 7 0.03 5.11 2.17
N HIS A 8 1.25 5.51 1.83
CA HIS A 8 2.42 5.26 2.66
C HIS A 8 3.27 6.50 2.86
N VAL A 9 4.03 6.53 3.95
CA VAL A 9 5.00 7.59 4.26
C VAL A 9 6.37 6.94 4.43
N ASP A 10 7.34 7.33 3.60
CA ASP A 10 8.70 6.80 3.65
C ASP A 10 9.55 7.42 4.77
N ALA A 11 10.78 6.92 4.96
CA ALA A 11 11.71 7.40 5.97
C ALA A 11 12.08 8.90 5.85
N LEU A 12 11.88 9.49 4.68
CA LEU A 12 12.07 10.93 4.44
C LEU A 12 10.78 11.74 4.69
N HIS A 13 9.77 11.11 5.30
CA HIS A 13 8.44 11.67 5.53
C HIS A 13 7.68 12.05 4.25
N VAL A 14 8.05 11.47 3.11
CA VAL A 14 7.35 11.72 1.84
C VAL A 14 6.12 10.83 1.77
N ARG A 15 4.95 11.48 1.67
CA ARG A 15 3.67 10.79 1.50
C ARG A 15 3.44 10.41 0.04
N ARG A 16 3.17 9.13 -0.21
CA ARG A 16 2.86 8.58 -1.54
C ARG A 16 1.53 7.84 -1.52
N ARG A 17 0.85 7.80 -2.68
CA ARG A 17 -0.41 7.08 -2.85
C ARG A 17 -0.31 6.14 -4.05
N LEU A 18 -0.67 4.88 -3.84
CA LEU A 18 -0.74 3.85 -4.87
C LEU A 18 -2.15 3.26 -4.93
N VAL A 19 -2.62 2.94 -6.13
CA VAL A 19 -3.88 2.18 -6.32
C VAL A 19 -3.51 0.79 -6.80
N VAL A 20 -3.83 -0.22 -5.98
CA VAL A 20 -3.66 -1.63 -6.32
C VAL A 20 -4.98 -2.14 -6.90
N ASN A 21 -4.91 -2.68 -8.12
CA ASN A 21 -6.06 -3.20 -8.84
C ASN A 21 -6.00 -4.74 -8.90
N GLY A 22 -7.09 -5.42 -8.59
CA GLY A 22 -7.17 -6.88 -8.66
C GLY A 22 -6.64 -7.63 -7.43
N ALA A 23 -6.34 -6.94 -6.32
CA ALA A 23 -5.97 -7.62 -5.07
C ALA A 23 -7.18 -8.37 -4.48
N ALA A 24 -6.93 -9.58 -3.99
CA ALA A 24 -7.97 -10.44 -3.41
C ALA A 24 -8.50 -9.95 -2.05
N SER A 25 -7.72 -9.13 -1.33
CA SER A 25 -8.07 -8.59 -0.03
C SER A 25 -7.25 -7.34 0.32
N ARG A 26 -7.63 -6.64 1.39
CA ARG A 26 -6.86 -5.51 1.94
C ARG A 26 -5.44 -5.92 2.32
N ASN A 27 -5.28 -7.09 2.93
CA ASN A 27 -3.97 -7.61 3.35
C ASN A 27 -3.09 -7.94 2.14
N ALA A 28 -3.65 -8.60 1.11
CA ALA A 28 -2.90 -8.88 -0.12
C ALA A 28 -2.44 -7.60 -0.83
N ALA A 29 -3.25 -6.53 -0.80
CA ALA A 29 -2.85 -5.23 -1.33
C ALA A 29 -1.69 -4.60 -0.52
N MET A 30 -1.72 -4.74 0.81
CA MET A 30 -0.64 -4.25 1.68
C MET A 30 0.66 -5.04 1.49
N GLU A 31 0.59 -6.38 1.45
CA GLU A 31 1.74 -7.24 1.18
C GLU A 31 2.40 -6.92 -0.16
N PHE A 32 1.62 -6.62 -1.19
CA PHE A 32 2.15 -6.17 -2.48
C PHE A 32 2.98 -4.88 -2.35
N VAL A 33 2.50 -3.90 -1.59
CA VAL A 33 3.23 -2.64 -1.37
C VAL A 33 4.46 -2.85 -0.50
N GLU A 34 4.38 -3.68 0.53
CA GLU A 34 5.55 -4.11 1.31
C GLU A 34 6.57 -4.85 0.45
N GLY A 35 6.15 -5.63 -0.55
CA GLY A 35 7.06 -6.28 -1.50
C GLY A 35 7.78 -5.30 -2.43
N LEU A 36 7.12 -4.20 -2.83
CA LEU A 36 7.70 -3.19 -3.71
C LEU A 36 8.75 -2.32 -3.03
N TYR A 37 8.48 -1.93 -1.79
CA TYR A 37 9.30 -0.96 -1.08
C TYR A 37 10.21 -1.66 -0.04
N GLY A 38 9.79 -2.77 0.56
CA GLY A 38 10.42 -3.46 1.70
C GLY A 38 9.48 -3.43 2.94
N LYS A 39 9.84 -4.03 4.07
CA LYS A 39 8.96 -4.07 5.26
C LYS A 39 9.26 -3.02 6.35
N GLU A 40 10.45 -2.42 6.35
CA GLU A 40 10.98 -1.79 7.57
C GLU A 40 10.95 -0.26 7.60
N PHE A 41 10.50 0.42 6.54
CA PHE A 41 10.73 1.87 6.39
C PHE A 41 9.49 2.74 6.09
N TRP A 42 8.27 2.23 6.31
CA TRP A 42 7.05 3.02 6.07
C TRP A 42 5.89 2.70 6.99
N TYR A 43 5.08 3.73 7.22
CA TYR A 43 3.72 3.61 7.73
C TYR A 43 2.74 3.45 6.57
N LEU A 44 1.85 2.46 6.65
CA LEU A 44 0.89 2.11 5.60
C LEU A 44 -0.56 2.31 6.08
N SER A 45 -1.40 2.91 5.23
CA SER A 45 -2.85 2.93 5.38
C SER A 45 -3.51 2.47 4.09
N CYS A 46 -4.49 1.58 4.18
CA CYS A 46 -5.14 0.95 3.04
C CYS A 46 -6.66 1.10 3.16
N VAL A 47 -7.32 1.57 2.09
CA VAL A 47 -8.78 1.73 2.02
C VAL A 47 -9.31 1.10 0.74
N GLY A 48 -10.50 0.48 0.80
CA GLY A 48 -11.21 0.00 -0.38
C GLY A 48 -11.70 1.19 -1.24
N VAL A 49 -11.74 0.99 -2.56
CA VAL A 49 -12.15 2.00 -3.56
C VAL A 49 -13.15 1.42 -4.55
#